data_AF-A0A0B2SM50-F1
#
_entry.id   AF-A0A0B2SM50-F1
#
_cell.length_a   1.000
_cell.length_b   1.000
_cell.length_c   1.000
_cell.angle_alpha   90.00
_cell.angle_beta   90.00
_cell.angle_gamma   90.00
#
_symmetry.space_group_name_H-M   'P 1'
#
loop_
_entity.id
_entity.type
_entity.pdbx_description
1 polymer ?
#
loop_
_entity_poly.entity_id
_entity_poly.type
_entity_poly.pdbx_seq_one_letter_code
_entity_poly.pdbx_strand_id
1 'polypeptide(L)'
;MNCLSVFTILCAICAHSITITFVAYPSILDMKTRECSLCGIGVGNGVLVPPRHHFLWLEKSMKNGSRANNSNMKLGVHTDTHVDAPDHFYDNYYDASFDVDSLDLTLLNGLALLVDVPQDKNITAEVMKSLNIPRGVS
;
A
#
# COMPACT_ATOMS: atom_id res chain seq x y z
N MET A 1 30.15 22.07 13.68
CA MET A 1 29.32 20.86 13.84
C MET A 1 29.31 20.18 12.48
N ASN A 2 30.08 19.09 12.37
CA ASN A 2 30.60 18.62 11.09
C ASN A 2 29.77 17.42 10.60
N CYS A 3 29.42 17.40 9.31
CA CYS A 3 28.53 16.46 8.63
C CYS A 3 28.90 14.97 8.72
N LEU A 4 30.02 14.61 9.36
CA LEU A 4 30.43 13.21 9.51
C LEU A 4 29.56 12.43 10.51
N SER A 5 28.94 13.09 11.49
CA SER A 5 28.17 12.40 12.54
C SER A 5 26.83 11.81 12.06
N VAL A 6 26.26 12.34 10.98
CA VAL A 6 24.94 11.90 10.48
C VAL A 6 25.08 10.68 9.58
N PHE A 7 26.19 10.58 8.84
CA PHE A 7 26.48 9.43 7.97
C PHE A 7 26.74 8.15 8.78
N THR A 8 27.32 8.25 9.97
CA THR A 8 27.59 7.09 10.83
C THR A 8 26.31 6.51 11.43
N ILE A 9 25.29 7.35 11.69
CA ILE A 9 24.01 6.91 12.24
C ILE A 9 23.15 6.23 11.16
N LEU A 10 23.22 6.71 9.91
CA LEU A 10 22.47 6.10 8.81
C LEU A 10 23.03 4.73 8.40
N CYS A 11 24.35 4.54 8.46
CA CYS A 11 24.97 3.23 8.17
C CYS A 11 24.74 2.18 9.26
N ALA A 12 24.53 2.57 10.53
CA ALA A 12 24.34 1.62 11.63
C ALA A 12 22.97 0.91 11.61
N ILE A 13 21.95 1.55 11.04
CA ILE A 13 20.61 0.94 10.89
C ILE A 13 20.60 -0.10 9.77
N CYS A 14 21.48 0.03 8.76
CA CYS A 14 21.62 -0.96 7.69
C CYS A 14 22.28 -2.28 8.12
N ALA A 15 22.94 -2.34 9.29
CA ALA A 15 23.77 -3.48 9.67
C ALA A 15 23.15 -4.45 10.69
N HIS A 16 21.97 -4.15 11.25
CA HIS A 16 21.23 -5.12 12.08
C HIS A 16 20.12 -5.75 11.26
N SER A 17 20.54 -6.77 10.50
CA SER A 17 19.74 -7.74 9.79
C SER A 17 18.54 -8.21 10.60
N ILE A 18 17.35 -7.75 10.22
CA ILE A 18 16.17 -8.60 10.26
C ILE A 18 15.89 -8.91 8.79
N THR A 19 16.23 -10.14 8.38
CA THR A 19 15.68 -10.74 7.17
C THR A 19 14.18 -10.89 7.37
N ILE A 20 13.43 -9.81 7.15
CA ILE A 20 12.00 -9.91 6.87
C ILE A 20 11.94 -10.32 5.41
N THR A 21 11.77 -11.62 5.17
CA THR A 21 11.24 -12.09 3.90
C THR A 21 9.81 -11.58 3.81
N PHE A 22 9.63 -10.34 3.35
CA PHE A 22 8.38 -9.97 2.70
C PHE A 22 8.29 -10.86 1.47
N VAL A 23 7.45 -11.89 1.54
CA VAL A 23 6.88 -12.42 0.31
C VAL A 23 5.99 -11.28 -0.20
N ALA A 24 6.59 -10.39 -0.99
CA ALA A 24 5.82 -9.65 -1.97
C ALA A 24 4.98 -10.70 -2.68
N TYR A 25 3.65 -10.59 -2.64
CA TYR A 25 2.80 -11.35 -3.55
C TYR A 25 3.48 -11.28 -4.90
N PRO A 26 3.83 -12.41 -5.53
CA PRO A 26 4.65 -12.36 -6.72
C PRO A 26 3.85 -11.57 -7.74
N SER A 27 4.30 -10.35 -8.03
CA SER A 27 4.19 -9.83 -9.37
C SER A 27 4.87 -10.91 -10.22
N ILE A 28 4.06 -11.80 -10.80
CA ILE A 28 4.54 -12.84 -11.69
C ILE A 28 5.21 -12.07 -12.83
N LEU A 29 6.53 -11.95 -12.76
CA LEU A 29 7.33 -11.49 -13.86
C LEU A 29 7.21 -12.60 -14.89
N ASP A 30 6.32 -12.42 -15.86
CA ASP A 30 6.38 -13.25 -17.05
C ASP A 30 7.71 -12.93 -17.74
N MET A 31 8.67 -13.84 -17.57
CA MET A 31 10.05 -13.70 -18.03
C MET A 31 10.15 -13.62 -19.56
N LYS A 32 9.03 -13.81 -20.28
CA LYS A 32 8.93 -13.56 -21.73
C LYS A 32 8.49 -12.13 -22.09
N THR A 33 7.76 -11.43 -21.23
CA THR A 33 7.13 -10.12 -21.56
C THR A 33 7.56 -8.96 -20.67
N ARG A 34 8.16 -9.22 -19.49
CA ARG A 34 8.54 -8.20 -18.47
C ARG A 34 7.37 -7.34 -17.96
N GLU A 35 6.14 -7.85 -17.95
CA GLU A 35 4.99 -7.11 -17.42
C GLU A 35 4.71 -7.43 -15.94
N CYS A 36 4.30 -6.40 -15.18
CA CYS A 36 3.80 -6.54 -13.81
C CYS A 36 2.27 -6.38 -13.84
N SER A 37 1.54 -7.41 -13.38
CA SER A 37 0.08 -7.40 -13.30
C SER A 37 -0.37 -7.21 -11.85
N LEU A 38 -1.14 -6.16 -11.58
CA LEU A 38 -1.88 -5.98 -10.33
C LEU A 38 -3.29 -6.58 -10.50
N CYS A 39 -3.63 -7.56 -9.66
CA CYS A 39 -4.96 -8.16 -9.66
C CYS A 39 -5.82 -7.46 -8.60
N GLY A 40 -6.73 -6.57 -9.04
CA GLY A 40 -7.79 -6.05 -8.17
C GLY A 40 -8.97 -7.01 -8.12
N ILE A 41 -9.53 -7.25 -6.94
CA ILE A 41 -10.77 -8.03 -6.77
C ILE A 41 -11.95 -7.13 -7.15
N GLY A 42 -12.64 -7.47 -8.23
CA GLY A 42 -13.83 -6.74 -8.68
C GLY A 42 -15.02 -6.98 -7.75
N VAL A 43 -15.65 -5.90 -7.28
CA VAL A 43 -16.95 -5.95 -6.60
C VAL A 43 -17.99 -5.26 -7.47
N GLY A 44 -18.97 -6.02 -7.95
CA GLY A 44 -20.24 -5.51 -8.46
C GLY A 44 -20.31 -5.14 -9.95
N ASN A 45 -21.27 -5.77 -10.65
CA ASN A 45 -21.84 -5.42 -11.96
C ASN A 45 -21.06 -5.74 -13.24
N GLY A 46 -20.06 -6.63 -13.22
CA GLY A 46 -19.57 -7.28 -14.45
C GLY A 46 -19.11 -6.31 -15.55
N VAL A 47 -18.73 -5.07 -15.17
CA VAL A 47 -18.16 -4.11 -16.10
C VAL A 47 -16.77 -4.61 -16.44
N LEU A 48 -16.61 -5.06 -17.67
CA LEU A 48 -15.32 -5.43 -18.25
C LEU A 48 -14.37 -4.23 -18.14
N VAL A 49 -13.41 -4.32 -17.23
CA VAL A 49 -12.26 -3.40 -17.22
C VAL A 49 -11.52 -3.61 -18.54
N PRO A 50 -11.36 -2.57 -19.39
CA PRO A 50 -10.74 -2.72 -20.69
C PRO A 50 -9.28 -3.21 -20.58
N PRO A 51 -8.75 -3.87 -21.61
CA PRO A 51 -7.52 -4.65 -21.50
C PRO A 51 -6.29 -3.77 -21.25
N ARG A 52 -5.65 -3.99 -20.09
CA ARG A 52 -4.19 -4.07 -19.85
C ARG A 52 -3.23 -3.02 -20.45
N HIS A 53 -3.68 -1.81 -20.72
CA HIS A 53 -2.82 -0.62 -20.88
C HIS A 53 -3.60 0.57 -20.29
N HIS A 54 -2.96 1.70 -19.97
CA HIS A 54 -3.62 2.96 -19.56
C HIS A 54 -3.86 3.24 -18.06
N PHE A 55 -3.09 2.68 -17.12
CA PHE A 55 -2.98 3.33 -15.79
C PHE A 55 -1.74 4.24 -15.69
N LEU A 56 -0.73 4.06 -16.53
CA LEU A 56 0.48 4.89 -16.59
C LEU A 56 0.83 5.14 -18.05
N TRP A 57 1.15 6.38 -18.42
CA TRP A 57 1.61 6.72 -19.76
C TRP A 57 2.64 7.85 -19.72
N LEU A 58 3.56 7.85 -20.69
CA LEU A 58 4.57 8.91 -20.83
C LEU A 58 3.92 10.14 -21.47
N GLU A 59 3.90 11.26 -20.76
CA GLU A 59 3.37 12.54 -21.23
C GLU A 59 4.45 13.37 -21.94
N LYS A 60 5.66 13.43 -21.36
CA LYS A 60 6.81 14.16 -21.93
C LYS A 60 8.06 13.29 -21.91
N SER A 61 8.89 13.38 -22.95
CA SER A 61 10.13 12.60 -23.05
C SER A 61 11.36 13.47 -23.22
N MET A 62 12.45 13.10 -22.54
CA MET A 62 13.78 13.67 -22.78
C MET A 62 14.26 13.45 -24.22
N LYS A 63 13.86 12.34 -24.86
CA LYS A 63 14.15 12.09 -26.28
C LYS A 63 13.54 13.17 -27.20
N ASN A 64 12.49 13.84 -26.72
CA ASN A 64 11.81 14.92 -27.44
C ASN A 64 12.17 16.31 -26.87
N GLY A 65 13.32 16.44 -26.19
CA GLY A 65 13.83 17.72 -25.68
C GLY A 65 13.25 18.18 -24.34
N SER A 66 12.42 17.35 -23.67
CA SER A 66 11.98 17.64 -22.30
C SER A 66 13.16 17.57 -21.32
N ARG A 67 13.09 18.31 -20.21
CA ARG A 67 14.09 18.25 -19.12
C ARG A 67 14.07 16.94 -18.34
N ALA A 68 12.96 16.19 -18.42
CA ALA A 68 12.75 14.90 -17.78
C ALA A 68 11.71 14.07 -18.55
N ASN A 69 11.70 12.76 -18.30
CA ASN A 69 10.59 11.90 -18.72
C ASN A 69 9.47 12.07 -17.69
N ASN A 70 8.37 12.71 -18.09
CA ASN A 70 7.22 12.92 -17.22
C ASN A 70 6.13 11.93 -17.62
N SER A 71 5.62 11.19 -16.66
CA SER A 71 4.52 10.24 -16.87
C SER A 71 3.30 10.67 -16.07
N ASN A 72 2.12 10.42 -16.61
CA ASN A 72 0.86 10.58 -15.90
C ASN A 72 0.29 9.20 -15.54
N MET A 73 -0.41 9.15 -14.41
CA MET A 73 -1.06 7.96 -13.91
C MET A 73 -2.55 8.22 -13.66
N LYS A 74 -3.39 7.22 -13.91
CA LYS A 74 -4.79 7.17 -13.49
C LYS A 74 -5.05 5.82 -12.83
N LEU A 75 -5.44 5.86 -11.56
CA LEU A 75 -5.65 4.68 -10.73
C LEU A 75 -6.89 4.87 -9.86
N GLY A 76 -7.62 3.79 -9.60
CA GLY A 76 -8.65 3.80 -8.54
C GLY A 76 -7.97 3.78 -7.17
N VAL A 77 -8.54 4.47 -6.18
CA VAL A 77 -7.92 4.60 -4.84
C VAL A 77 -7.83 3.28 -4.09
N HIS A 78 -8.71 2.30 -4.40
CA HIS A 78 -8.66 0.93 -3.88
C HIS A 78 -7.82 0.00 -4.76
N THR A 79 -6.59 0.42 -5.09
CA THR A 79 -5.65 -0.42 -5.83
C THR A 79 -4.47 -0.80 -4.95
N ASP A 80 -4.19 -2.10 -4.83
CA ASP A 80 -3.10 -2.66 -4.02
C ASP A 80 -3.21 -2.32 -2.52
N THR A 81 -2.07 -2.23 -1.82
CA THR A 81 -1.99 -1.77 -0.43
C THR A 81 -2.42 -0.31 -0.34
N HIS A 82 -3.54 -0.06 0.33
CA HIS A 82 -4.14 1.26 0.51
C HIS A 82 -4.80 1.38 1.89
N VAL A 83 -5.31 2.57 2.21
CA VAL A 83 -6.12 2.87 3.39
C VAL A 83 -7.44 3.44 2.93
N ASP A 84 -8.53 3.02 3.56
CA ASP A 84 -9.87 3.56 3.34
C ASP A 84 -10.17 4.68 4.33
N ALA A 85 -10.71 5.79 3.83
CA ALA A 85 -11.25 6.86 4.69
C ALA A 85 -12.71 6.55 5.08
N PRO A 86 -13.24 7.13 6.18
CA PRO A 86 -14.60 6.87 6.63
C PRO A 86 -15.68 7.21 5.59
N ASP A 87 -15.46 8.26 4.79
CA ASP A 87 -16.33 8.64 3.68
C ASP A 87 -16.49 7.56 2.60
N HIS A 88 -15.60 6.57 2.54
CA HIS A 88 -15.68 5.45 1.59
C HIS A 88 -17.00 4.66 1.72
N PHE A 89 -17.53 4.54 2.95
CA PHE A 89 -18.73 3.75 3.23
C PHE A 89 -19.92 4.56 3.73
N TYR A 90 -19.70 5.77 4.23
CA TYR A 90 -20.73 6.59 4.88
C TYR A 90 -20.94 7.91 4.15
N ASP A 91 -22.07 8.04 3.46
CA ASP A 91 -22.41 9.22 2.64
C ASP A 91 -22.43 10.52 3.44
N ASN A 92 -22.97 10.48 4.66
CA ASN A 92 -22.96 11.63 5.56
C ASN A 92 -21.55 12.03 6.03
N TYR A 93 -20.55 11.15 5.93
CA TYR A 93 -19.15 11.44 6.21
C TYR A 93 -18.43 12.03 5.00
N TYR A 94 -18.86 11.68 3.79
CA TYR A 94 -18.44 12.35 2.58
C TYR A 94 -18.85 13.83 2.59
N ASP A 95 -20.11 14.11 2.91
CA ASP A 95 -20.61 15.50 3.06
C ASP A 95 -19.91 16.28 4.17
N ALA A 96 -19.45 15.58 5.21
CA ALA A 96 -18.71 16.17 6.33
C ALA A 96 -17.19 16.30 6.07
N SER A 97 -16.70 15.90 4.88
CA SER A 97 -15.28 15.90 4.52
C SER A 97 -14.39 15.07 5.45
N PHE A 98 -14.90 13.92 5.92
CA PHE A 98 -14.08 12.91 6.58
C PHE A 98 -13.40 12.00 5.53
N ASP A 99 -12.67 12.65 4.63
CA ASP A 99 -11.89 12.04 3.55
C ASP A 99 -10.46 11.69 4.02
N VAL A 100 -9.62 11.20 3.10
CA VAL A 100 -8.25 10.77 3.40
C VAL A 100 -7.36 11.90 3.95
N ASP A 101 -7.61 13.16 3.57
CA ASP A 101 -6.82 14.31 4.03
C ASP A 101 -7.14 14.65 5.50
N SER A 102 -8.27 14.16 6.02
CA SER A 102 -8.69 14.34 7.41
C SER A 102 -8.13 13.29 8.39
N LEU A 103 -7.44 12.25 7.90
CA LEU A 103 -6.95 11.16 8.73
C LEU A 103 -5.81 11.60 9.68
N ASP A 104 -5.90 11.19 10.94
CA ASP A 104 -4.83 11.40 11.92
C ASP A 104 -3.61 10.52 11.60
N LEU A 105 -2.54 11.15 11.13
CA LEU A 105 -1.29 10.46 10.76
C LEU A 105 -0.63 9.73 11.95
N THR A 106 -0.95 10.08 13.19
CA THR A 106 -0.44 9.38 14.36
C THR A 106 -1.03 7.97 14.49
N LEU A 107 -2.21 7.73 13.93
CA LEU A 107 -2.81 6.38 13.84
C LEU A 107 -2.13 5.52 12.77
N LEU A 108 -1.61 6.15 11.71
CA LEU A 108 -0.94 5.46 10.60
C LEU A 108 0.56 5.25 10.85
N ASN A 109 1.10 5.76 11.96
CA ASN A 109 2.51 5.70 12.29
C ASN A 109 2.71 5.34 13.76
N GLY A 110 2.81 4.04 14.04
CA GLY A 110 2.96 3.53 15.40
C GLY A 110 3.43 2.08 15.45
N LEU A 111 3.53 1.56 16.67
CA LEU A 111 3.77 0.14 16.89
C LEU A 111 2.51 -0.63 16.54
N ALA A 112 2.67 -1.69 15.73
CA ALA A 112 1.63 -2.63 15.39
C ALA A 112 2.02 -4.04 15.86
N LEU A 113 1.02 -4.84 16.26
CA LEU A 113 1.22 -6.25 16.56
C LEU A 113 0.89 -7.10 15.32
N LEU A 114 1.90 -7.79 14.80
CA LEU A 114 1.69 -8.82 13.79
C LEU A 114 1.34 -10.14 14.48
N VAL A 115 0.16 -10.68 14.17
CA VAL A 115 -0.33 -11.94 14.73
C VAL A 115 -0.59 -12.93 13.60
N ASP A 116 -0.12 -14.17 13.76
CA ASP A 116 -0.48 -15.27 12.89
C ASP A 116 -1.85 -15.84 13.29
N VAL A 117 -2.74 -16.03 12.32
CA VAL A 117 -4.13 -16.47 12.54
C VAL A 117 -4.40 -17.77 11.80
N PRO A 118 -5.35 -18.62 12.27
CA PRO A 118 -5.70 -19.85 11.57
C PRO A 118 -6.11 -19.59 10.11
N GLN A 119 -5.41 -20.23 9.17
CA GLN A 119 -5.59 -19.97 7.73
C GLN A 119 -6.85 -20.61 7.14
N ASP A 120 -7.46 -21.55 7.84
CA ASP A 120 -8.59 -22.37 7.37
C ASP A 120 -9.96 -21.85 7.87
N LYS A 121 -10.00 -20.69 8.53
CA LYS A 121 -11.22 -20.15 9.18
C LYS A 121 -11.34 -18.65 9.02
N ASN A 122 -12.58 -18.16 9.07
CA ASN A 122 -12.85 -16.72 9.19
C ASN A 122 -12.37 -16.20 10.55
N ILE A 123 -11.90 -14.95 10.58
CA ILE A 123 -11.49 -14.25 11.81
C ILE A 123 -12.75 -13.82 12.57
N THR A 124 -13.26 -14.67 13.44
CA THR A 124 -14.44 -14.40 14.28
C THR A 124 -14.04 -13.77 15.61
N ALA A 125 -15.02 -13.30 16.38
CA ALA A 125 -14.81 -12.81 17.74
C ALA A 125 -14.16 -13.86 18.68
N GLU A 126 -14.42 -15.15 18.46
CA GLU A 126 -13.79 -16.23 19.23
C GLU A 126 -12.31 -16.37 18.89
N VAL A 127 -11.95 -16.32 17.60
CA VAL A 127 -10.56 -16.30 17.15
C VAL A 127 -9.84 -15.09 17.76
N MET A 128 -10.39 -13.89 17.64
CA MET A 128 -9.79 -12.66 18.20
C MET A 128 -9.55 -12.75 19.71
N LYS A 129 -10.46 -13.36 20.49
CA LYS A 129 -10.27 -13.57 21.93
C LYS A 129 -9.15 -14.56 22.23
N SER A 130 -8.99 -15.60 21.42
CA SER A 130 -7.93 -16.60 21.61
C SER A 130 -6.51 -16.07 21.36
N LEU A 131 -6.37 -14.97 20.62
CA LEU A 131 -5.07 -14.37 20.29
C LEU A 131 -4.42 -13.63 21.48
N ASN A 132 -5.13 -13.45 22.61
CA ASN A 132 -4.62 -12.80 23.82
C ASN A 132 -3.93 -11.44 23.56
N ILE A 133 -4.50 -10.63 22.66
CA ILE A 133 -3.93 -9.35 22.24
C ILE A 133 -3.81 -8.40 23.44
N PRO A 134 -2.61 -7.85 23.74
CA PRO A 134 -2.42 -6.92 24.85
C PRO A 134 -3.19 -5.61 24.66
N ARG A 135 -3.66 -5.01 25.76
CA ARG A 135 -4.28 -3.68 25.70
C ARG A 135 -3.26 -2.61 25.33
N GLY A 136 -3.70 -1.62 24.57
CA GLY A 136 -2.86 -0.48 24.16
C GLY A 136 -1.94 -0.78 22.97
N VAL A 137 -2.10 -1.94 22.34
CA VAL A 137 -1.58 -2.18 21.00
C VAL A 137 -2.67 -1.78 20.00
N SER A 138 -2.35 -0.82 19.15
CA SER A 138 -3.13 -0.43 17.97
C SER A 138 -2.85 -1.38 16.81
#